data_AF-A0A819XZ87-F1
#
_entry.id   AF-A0A819XZ87-F1
#
_cell.length_a   1.000
_cell.length_b   1.000
_cell.length_c   1.000
_cell.angle_alpha   90.00
_cell.angle_beta   90.00
_cell.angle_gamma   90.00
#
_symmetry.space_group_name_H-M   'P 1'
#
loop_
_entity.id
_entity.type
_entity.pdbx_description
1 polymer ?
#
loop_
_entity_poly.entity_id
_entity_poly.type
_entity_poly.pdbx_seq_one_letter_code
_entity_poly.pdbx_strand_id
1 'polypeptide(L)'
;MRFGTRKNTINKVELQLEITRYIYTQLKRLNTNGANILINCPTVFDGKETIFKLMLGLIAISDTMANAFNLINKIIKEMNYSSTEVFIPCAEQIGKHRDYRSLQQFLQLVRENGYTDNKLHDDIIESCIRQSGSDIEQSREQDTLIQMIKNDDTRINVYIGVGKLRAAYLIAIRLGREDKVRLIRDDAQKSGQTAVYDICKKWLENRTSEQ
;
A
#
# COMPACT_ATOMS: atom_id res chain seq x y z
N MET A 1 -28.39 -28.58 11.41
CA MET A 1 -27.16 -27.99 10.81
C MET A 1 -27.31 -27.40 9.39
N ARG A 2 -28.45 -27.49 8.69
CA ARG A 2 -28.59 -27.01 7.28
C ARG A 2 -28.92 -25.51 7.08
N PHE A 3 -29.22 -24.77 8.15
CA PHE A 3 -29.64 -23.35 8.05
C PHE A 3 -28.47 -22.37 7.96
N GLY A 4 -27.31 -22.67 8.57
CA GLY A 4 -26.13 -21.80 8.50
C GLY A 4 -25.51 -21.74 7.10
N THR A 5 -25.48 -22.86 6.38
CA THR A 5 -24.95 -22.94 5.01
C THR A 5 -25.83 -22.20 4.00
N ARG A 6 -27.16 -22.27 4.11
CA ARG A 6 -28.06 -21.51 3.21
C ARG A 6 -27.94 -20.00 3.39
N LYS A 7 -27.82 -19.52 4.64
CA LYS A 7 -27.68 -18.08 4.92
C LYS A 7 -26.39 -17.51 4.32
N ASN A 8 -25.28 -18.24 4.44
CA ASN A 8 -24.01 -17.85 3.82
C ASN A 8 -24.08 -17.89 2.28
N THR A 9 -24.81 -18.82 1.68
CA THR A 9 -25.00 -18.82 0.22
C THR A 9 -25.83 -17.63 -0.26
N ILE A 10 -26.89 -17.27 0.46
CA ILE A 10 -27.75 -16.12 0.13
C ILE A 10 -26.96 -14.80 0.24
N ASN A 11 -26.22 -14.60 1.33
CA ASN A 11 -25.38 -13.41 1.51
C ASN A 11 -24.32 -13.27 0.41
N LYS A 12 -23.70 -14.37 -0.02
CA LYS A 12 -22.73 -14.36 -1.13
C LYS A 12 -23.37 -13.95 -2.46
N VAL A 13 -24.57 -14.44 -2.76
CA VAL A 13 -25.30 -14.08 -3.99
C VAL A 13 -25.73 -12.61 -3.96
N GLU A 14 -26.20 -12.13 -2.82
CA GLU A 14 -26.54 -10.70 -2.65
C GLU A 14 -25.32 -9.80 -2.83
N LEU A 15 -24.18 -10.16 -2.23
CA LEU A 15 -22.92 -9.44 -2.39
C LEU A 15 -22.44 -9.44 -3.85
N GLN A 16 -22.53 -10.58 -4.54
CA GLN A 16 -22.21 -10.67 -5.97
C GLN A 16 -23.09 -9.74 -6.79
N LEU A 17 -24.40 -9.76 -6.58
CA LEU A 17 -25.34 -8.88 -7.28
C LEU A 17 -25.04 -7.40 -7.03
N GLU A 18 -24.72 -7.03 -5.79
CA GLU A 18 -24.33 -5.66 -5.44
C GLU A 18 -23.07 -5.24 -6.22
N ILE A 19 -22.01 -6.04 -6.18
CA ILE A 19 -20.73 -5.73 -6.83
C ILE A 19 -20.89 -5.68 -8.35
N THR A 20 -21.57 -6.66 -8.96
CA THR A 20 -21.80 -6.69 -10.40
C THR A 20 -22.59 -5.45 -10.87
N ARG A 21 -23.64 -5.05 -10.12
CA ARG A 21 -24.41 -3.83 -10.43
C ARG A 21 -23.56 -2.57 -10.30
N TYR A 22 -22.73 -2.48 -9.26
CA TYR A 22 -21.83 -1.33 -9.07
C TYR A 22 -20.82 -1.22 -10.21
N ILE A 23 -20.12 -2.32 -10.54
CA ILE A 23 -19.15 -2.37 -11.63
C ILE A 23 -19.80 -1.99 -12.96
N TYR A 24 -20.97 -2.56 -13.27
CA TYR A 24 -21.70 -2.24 -14.50
C TYR A 24 -22.02 -0.74 -14.60
N THR A 25 -22.50 -0.14 -13.50
CA THR A 25 -22.77 1.31 -13.42
C THR A 25 -21.52 2.14 -13.67
N GLN A 26 -20.39 1.78 -13.04
CA GLN A 26 -19.13 2.52 -13.21
C GLN A 26 -18.58 2.40 -14.64
N LEU A 27 -18.59 1.20 -15.22
CA LEU A 27 -18.12 0.97 -16.59
C LEU A 27 -18.97 1.73 -17.62
N LYS A 28 -20.30 1.74 -17.44
CA LYS A 28 -21.21 2.55 -18.28
C LYS A 28 -20.88 4.04 -18.18
N ARG A 29 -20.54 4.53 -16.97
CA ARG A 29 -20.20 5.93 -16.73
C ARG A 29 -18.87 6.33 -17.38
N LEU A 30 -17.88 5.45 -17.34
CA LEU A 30 -16.53 5.70 -17.87
C LEU A 30 -16.47 5.62 -19.41
N ASN A 31 -17.60 5.34 -20.09
CA ASN A 31 -17.70 5.12 -21.54
C ASN A 31 -16.59 4.22 -22.10
N THR A 32 -16.08 3.32 -21.26
CA THR A 32 -15.06 2.37 -21.63
C THR A 32 -15.78 1.15 -22.15
N ASN A 33 -15.34 0.64 -23.30
CA ASN A 33 -15.65 -0.73 -23.74
C ASN A 33 -14.95 -1.74 -22.81
N GLY A 34 -15.09 -1.57 -21.49
CA GLY A 34 -14.43 -2.31 -20.40
C GLY A 34 -14.90 -3.75 -20.29
N ALA A 35 -15.14 -4.38 -21.43
CA ALA A 35 -15.46 -5.76 -21.63
C ALA A 35 -14.47 -6.65 -20.87
N ASN A 36 -13.18 -6.32 -20.78
CA ASN A 36 -12.22 -7.19 -20.07
C ASN A 36 -12.44 -7.32 -18.55
N ILE A 37 -13.02 -6.32 -17.88
CA ILE A 37 -13.34 -6.39 -16.43
C ILE A 37 -14.70 -7.09 -16.22
N LEU A 38 -15.66 -6.85 -17.11
CA LEU A 38 -16.98 -7.50 -17.10
C LEU A 38 -16.94 -8.97 -17.54
N ILE A 39 -16.13 -9.31 -18.54
CA ILE A 39 -15.95 -10.67 -19.12
C ILE A 39 -15.29 -11.61 -18.11
N ASN A 40 -14.47 -11.07 -17.20
CA ASN A 40 -13.82 -11.83 -16.13
C ASN A 40 -14.42 -11.58 -14.75
N CYS A 41 -15.60 -10.94 -14.64
CA CYS A 41 -16.35 -10.87 -13.39
C CYS A 41 -17.03 -12.23 -13.24
N PRO A 42 -16.42 -13.18 -12.53
CA PRO A 42 -16.94 -14.53 -12.54
C PRO A 42 -18.26 -14.46 -11.78
N THR A 43 -19.33 -14.89 -12.44
CA THR A 43 -20.71 -14.91 -11.92
C THR A 43 -20.86 -15.78 -10.68
N VAL A 44 -19.79 -16.45 -10.28
CA VAL A 44 -19.57 -17.05 -8.98
C VAL A 44 -18.15 -16.65 -8.58
N PHE A 45 -17.91 -16.29 -7.33
CA PHE A 45 -16.60 -16.03 -6.73
C PHE A 45 -15.68 -17.29 -6.81
N ASP A 46 -15.35 -17.76 -8.01
CA ASP A 46 -14.88 -19.11 -8.35
C ASP A 46 -13.38 -19.33 -8.09
N GLY A 47 -12.75 -18.41 -7.36
CA GLY A 47 -11.37 -18.58 -6.93
C GLY A 47 -10.83 -17.33 -6.24
N LYS A 48 -9.90 -17.54 -5.28
CA LYS A 48 -9.23 -16.46 -4.54
C LYS A 48 -8.60 -15.46 -5.51
N GLU A 49 -7.92 -15.94 -6.56
CA GLU A 49 -7.24 -15.10 -7.55
C GLU A 49 -8.21 -14.14 -8.27
N THR A 50 -9.37 -14.64 -8.71
CA THR A 50 -10.33 -13.81 -9.45
C THR A 50 -10.97 -12.76 -8.55
N ILE A 51 -11.26 -13.10 -7.29
CA ILE A 51 -11.77 -12.13 -6.32
C ILE A 51 -10.72 -11.06 -6.00
N PHE A 52 -9.44 -11.43 -5.93
CA PHE A 52 -8.36 -10.46 -5.75
C PHE A 52 -8.29 -9.50 -6.95
N LYS A 53 -8.33 -10.01 -8.18
CA LYS A 53 -8.39 -9.17 -9.39
C LYS A 53 -9.60 -8.24 -9.38
N LEU A 54 -10.76 -8.73 -8.92
CA LEU A 54 -11.97 -7.92 -8.74
C LEU A 54 -11.77 -6.77 -7.75
N MET A 55 -11.18 -7.05 -6.58
CA MET A 55 -10.90 -6.02 -5.56
C MET A 55 -9.92 -4.96 -6.06
N LEU A 56 -8.87 -5.37 -6.79
CA LEU A 56 -7.95 -4.42 -7.44
C LEU A 56 -8.64 -3.61 -8.53
N GLY A 57 -9.55 -4.23 -9.29
CA GLY A 57 -10.38 -3.55 -10.29
C GLY A 57 -11.30 -2.50 -9.67
N LEU A 58 -11.90 -2.78 -8.51
CA LEU A 58 -12.74 -1.82 -7.77
C LEU A 58 -11.94 -0.55 -7.42
N ILE A 59 -10.70 -0.67 -6.97
CA ILE A 59 -9.83 0.48 -6.71
C ILE A 59 -9.64 1.35 -7.96
N ALA A 60 -9.55 0.74 -9.14
CA ALA A 60 -9.28 1.45 -10.39
C ALA A 60 -10.52 2.12 -11.03
N ILE A 61 -11.71 1.52 -10.88
CA ILE A 61 -12.93 2.00 -11.55
C ILE A 61 -13.84 2.83 -10.64
N SER A 62 -13.67 2.72 -9.32
CA SER A 62 -14.54 3.39 -8.36
C SER A 62 -14.44 4.91 -8.47
N ASP A 63 -15.58 5.54 -8.24
CA ASP A 63 -15.72 6.99 -8.21
C ASP A 63 -15.11 7.64 -6.98
N THR A 64 -15.15 6.93 -5.85
CA THR A 64 -14.57 7.35 -4.58
C THR A 64 -13.86 6.18 -3.92
N MET A 65 -12.79 6.47 -3.19
CA MET A 65 -12.06 5.45 -2.42
C MET A 65 -12.96 4.82 -1.33
N ALA A 66 -13.90 5.59 -0.76
CA ALA A 66 -14.87 5.10 0.21
C ALA A 66 -15.77 3.99 -0.37
N ASN A 67 -16.27 4.17 -1.60
CA ASN A 67 -17.11 3.16 -2.25
C ASN A 67 -16.32 1.89 -2.57
N ALA A 68 -15.10 2.04 -3.09
CA ALA A 68 -14.20 0.90 -3.33
C ALA A 68 -13.93 0.13 -2.03
N PHE A 69 -13.53 0.85 -0.98
CA PHE A 69 -13.21 0.28 0.32
C PHE A 69 -14.40 -0.46 0.94
N ASN A 70 -15.60 0.12 0.89
CA ASN A 70 -16.79 -0.50 1.46
C ASN A 70 -17.11 -1.85 0.81
N LEU A 71 -17.01 -1.93 -0.53
CA LEU A 71 -17.21 -3.18 -1.26
C LEU A 71 -16.11 -4.19 -0.94
N ILE A 72 -14.84 -3.77 -0.92
CA ILE A 72 -13.71 -4.62 -0.55
C ILE A 72 -13.84 -5.15 0.88
N ASN A 73 -14.23 -4.31 1.84
CA ASN A 73 -14.42 -4.69 3.23
C ASN A 73 -15.60 -5.67 3.41
N LYS A 74 -16.67 -5.53 2.61
CA LYS A 74 -17.74 -6.54 2.54
C LYS A 74 -17.22 -7.87 2.02
N ILE A 75 -16.41 -7.87 0.95
CA ILE A 75 -15.79 -9.09 0.40
C ILE A 75 -14.86 -9.75 1.44
N ILE A 76 -14.02 -8.97 2.11
CA ILE A 76 -13.12 -9.46 3.18
C ILE A 76 -13.92 -10.19 4.26
N LYS A 77 -15.02 -9.59 4.74
CA LYS A 77 -15.88 -10.17 5.78
C LYS A 77 -16.60 -11.42 5.31
N GLU A 78 -17.20 -11.39 4.12
CA GLU A 78 -17.99 -12.51 3.58
C GLU A 78 -17.12 -13.71 3.16
N MET A 79 -15.91 -13.44 2.67
CA MET A 79 -14.96 -14.47 2.24
C MET A 79 -13.96 -14.86 3.34
N ASN A 80 -14.00 -14.18 4.49
CA ASN A 80 -13.08 -14.35 5.62
C ASN A 80 -11.60 -14.24 5.20
N TYR A 81 -11.27 -13.25 4.38
CA TYR A 81 -9.89 -12.98 3.97
C TYR A 81 -9.12 -12.19 5.02
N SER A 82 -7.81 -12.37 5.05
CA SER A 82 -6.94 -11.54 5.87
C SER A 82 -6.89 -10.13 5.27
N SER A 83 -7.08 -9.10 6.12
CA SER A 83 -6.97 -7.70 5.70
C SER A 83 -5.60 -7.39 5.13
N THR A 84 -4.52 -7.95 5.72
CA THR A 84 -3.16 -7.79 5.22
C THR A 84 -2.98 -8.36 3.82
N GLU A 85 -3.56 -9.53 3.56
CA GLU A 85 -3.48 -10.16 2.23
C GLU A 85 -4.18 -9.30 1.16
N VAL A 86 -5.22 -8.54 1.51
CA VAL A 86 -6.00 -7.76 0.55
C VAL A 86 -5.51 -6.32 0.43
N PHE A 87 -5.22 -5.65 1.55
CA PHE A 87 -4.89 -4.22 1.56
C PHE A 87 -3.51 -3.93 0.98
N ILE A 88 -2.53 -4.81 1.14
CA ILE A 88 -1.21 -4.64 0.53
C ILE A 88 -1.31 -4.55 -1.01
N PRO A 89 -1.91 -5.53 -1.72
CA PRO A 89 -2.15 -5.43 -3.16
C PRO A 89 -2.99 -4.21 -3.58
N CYS A 90 -3.98 -3.81 -2.78
CA CYS A 90 -4.75 -2.59 -3.05
C CYS A 90 -3.85 -1.35 -3.01
N ALA A 91 -2.97 -1.24 -2.02
CA ALA A 91 -2.00 -0.15 -1.89
C ALA A 91 -1.00 -0.14 -3.05
N GLU A 92 -0.52 -1.31 -3.48
CA GLU A 92 0.31 -1.46 -4.68
C GLU A 92 -0.39 -0.93 -5.93
N GLN A 93 -1.68 -1.24 -6.10
CA GLN A 93 -2.47 -0.76 -7.23
C GLN A 93 -2.62 0.77 -7.21
N ILE A 94 -2.86 1.36 -6.03
CA ILE A 94 -2.88 2.83 -5.87
C ILE A 94 -1.51 3.43 -6.24
N GLY A 95 -0.42 2.79 -5.78
CA GLY A 95 0.95 3.21 -6.07
C GLY A 95 1.31 3.22 -7.56
N LYS A 96 0.84 2.23 -8.33
CA LYS A 96 1.02 2.20 -9.80
C LYS A 96 0.39 3.41 -10.51
N HIS A 97 -0.72 3.91 -9.98
CA HIS A 97 -1.39 5.12 -10.49
C HIS A 97 -0.90 6.40 -9.83
N ARG A 98 0.01 6.29 -8.85
CA ARG A 98 0.62 7.41 -8.11
C ARG A 98 -0.42 8.33 -7.46
N ASP A 99 -1.56 7.77 -7.05
CA ASP A 99 -2.63 8.53 -6.40
C ASP A 99 -2.50 8.50 -4.87
N TYR A 100 -1.55 9.27 -4.34
CA TYR A 100 -1.26 9.30 -2.90
C TYR A 100 -2.40 9.90 -2.07
N ARG A 101 -3.26 10.74 -2.68
CA ARG A 101 -4.45 11.27 -2.01
C ARG A 101 -5.43 10.13 -1.73
N SER A 102 -5.65 9.27 -2.72
CA SER A 102 -6.44 8.05 -2.55
C SER A 102 -5.83 7.11 -1.50
N LEU A 103 -4.50 6.99 -1.43
CA LEU A 103 -3.84 6.22 -0.37
C LEU A 103 -4.12 6.78 1.04
N GLN A 104 -4.06 8.10 1.22
CA GLN A 104 -4.36 8.72 2.51
C GLN A 104 -5.81 8.47 2.94
N GLN A 105 -6.76 8.58 2.01
CA GLN A 105 -8.16 8.22 2.28
C GLN A 105 -8.31 6.73 2.60
N PHE A 106 -7.61 5.86 1.88
CA PHE A 106 -7.61 4.43 2.12
C PHE A 106 -7.10 4.11 3.54
N LEU A 107 -5.98 4.68 3.97
CA LEU A 107 -5.43 4.51 5.32
C LEU A 107 -6.40 5.01 6.40
N GLN A 108 -7.09 6.13 6.16
CA GLN A 108 -8.11 6.62 7.07
C GLN A 108 -9.27 5.62 7.22
N LEU A 109 -9.78 5.10 6.11
CA LEU A 109 -10.88 4.13 6.09
C LEU A 109 -10.48 2.79 6.75
N VAL A 110 -9.26 2.33 6.52
CA VAL A 110 -8.67 1.16 7.20
C VAL A 110 -8.74 1.36 8.72
N ARG A 111 -8.30 2.51 9.22
CA ARG A 111 -8.32 2.83 10.66
C ARG A 111 -9.75 2.94 11.22
N GLU A 112 -10.64 3.64 10.52
CA GLU A 112 -12.05 3.82 10.92
C GLU A 112 -12.82 2.50 10.98
N ASN A 113 -12.41 1.50 10.21
CA ASN A 113 -13.01 0.16 10.20
C ASN A 113 -12.35 -0.82 11.19
N GLY A 114 -11.52 -0.31 12.11
CA GLY A 114 -10.96 -1.08 13.22
C GLY A 114 -9.62 -1.76 12.93
N TYR A 115 -9.06 -1.61 11.73
CA TYR A 115 -7.73 -2.12 11.39
C TYR A 115 -6.67 -1.14 11.90
N THR A 116 -6.26 -1.29 13.15
CA THR A 116 -5.39 -0.35 13.88
C THR A 116 -3.96 -0.87 14.07
N ASP A 117 -3.60 -1.98 13.42
CA ASP A 117 -2.25 -2.51 13.47
C ASP A 117 -1.25 -1.56 12.78
N ASN A 118 -0.29 -1.06 13.56
CA ASN A 118 0.77 -0.19 13.07
C ASN A 118 1.63 -0.88 12.02
N LYS A 119 1.83 -2.20 12.12
CA LYS A 119 2.60 -2.95 11.13
C LYS A 119 1.88 -2.95 9.79
N LEU A 120 0.59 -3.30 9.77
CA LEU A 120 -0.24 -3.21 8.57
C LEU A 120 -0.27 -1.80 7.97
N HIS A 121 -0.39 -0.76 8.81
CA HIS A 121 -0.36 0.64 8.36
C HIS A 121 0.96 0.97 7.64
N ASP A 122 2.08 0.56 8.22
CA ASP A 122 3.42 0.77 7.65
C ASP A 122 3.62 -0.05 6.36
N ASP A 123 3.19 -1.32 6.35
CA ASP A 123 3.27 -2.23 5.19
C ASP A 123 2.47 -1.69 3.99
N ILE A 124 1.29 -1.08 4.23
CA ILE A 124 0.46 -0.45 3.19
C ILE A 124 1.21 0.73 2.56
N ILE A 125 1.81 1.60 3.37
CA ILE A 125 2.57 2.76 2.88
C ILE A 125 3.79 2.31 2.09
N GLU A 126 4.57 1.38 2.64
CA GLU A 126 5.76 0.83 1.99
C GLU A 126 5.42 0.23 0.62
N SER A 127 4.36 -0.58 0.57
CA SER A 127 3.95 -1.26 -0.68
C SER A 127 3.49 -0.28 -1.75
N CYS A 128 2.76 0.78 -1.37
CA CYS A 128 2.38 1.83 -2.31
C CYS A 128 3.60 2.58 -2.88
N ILE A 129 4.53 2.98 -2.02
CA ILE A 129 5.72 3.74 -2.43
C ILE A 129 6.60 2.90 -3.35
N ARG A 130 6.81 1.63 -3.02
CA ARG A 130 7.62 0.70 -3.83
C ARG A 130 7.14 0.61 -5.28
N GLN A 131 5.83 0.65 -5.51
CA GLN A 131 5.24 0.55 -6.85
C GLN A 131 5.22 1.88 -7.62
N SER A 132 5.29 3.02 -6.91
CA SER A 132 5.22 4.34 -7.54
C SER A 132 6.50 4.77 -8.28
N GLY A 133 7.64 4.18 -7.92
CA GLY A 133 8.96 4.52 -8.47
C GLY A 133 9.52 5.85 -7.97
N SER A 134 10.73 6.19 -8.38
CA SER A 134 11.41 7.43 -8.01
C SER A 134 11.20 8.50 -9.08
N ASP A 135 10.22 9.39 -8.87
CA ASP A 135 9.99 10.56 -9.73
C ASP A 135 10.13 11.86 -8.92
N ILE A 136 10.80 12.85 -9.51
CA ILE A 136 11.17 14.11 -8.84
C ILE A 136 9.91 14.92 -8.53
N GLU A 137 8.92 14.93 -9.43
CA GLU A 137 7.69 15.74 -9.28
C GLU A 137 6.87 15.33 -8.05
N GLN A 138 6.92 14.05 -7.70
CA GLN A 138 6.12 13.46 -6.63
C GLN A 138 6.89 13.26 -5.32
N SER A 139 8.15 13.69 -5.30
CA SER A 139 9.05 13.55 -4.16
C SER A 139 8.45 14.11 -2.87
N ARG A 140 7.69 15.21 -2.92
CA ARG A 140 7.06 15.83 -1.73
C ARG A 140 5.91 15.01 -1.16
N GLU A 141 5.07 14.45 -2.03
CA GLU A 141 3.92 13.64 -1.63
C GLU A 141 4.39 12.30 -1.06
N GLN A 142 5.40 11.69 -1.69
CA GLN A 142 6.09 10.52 -1.16
C GLN A 142 6.68 10.80 0.23
N ASP A 143 7.33 11.95 0.45
CA ASP A 143 7.85 12.30 1.78
C ASP A 143 6.75 12.42 2.83
N THR A 144 5.61 12.98 2.45
CA THR A 144 4.45 13.09 3.35
C THR A 144 3.97 11.70 3.77
N LEU A 145 3.91 10.75 2.83
CA LEU A 145 3.55 9.37 3.14
C LEU A 145 4.60 8.67 4.00
N ILE A 146 5.89 8.81 3.70
CA ILE A 146 6.97 8.20 4.50
C ILE A 146 6.93 8.73 5.94
N GLN A 147 6.64 10.02 6.14
CA GLN A 147 6.47 10.59 7.47
C GLN A 147 5.27 10.01 8.26
N MET A 148 4.28 9.45 7.58
CA MET A 148 3.13 8.79 8.24
C MET A 148 3.46 7.40 8.79
N ILE A 149 4.55 6.77 8.35
CA ILE A 149 5.06 5.48 8.86
C ILE A 149 5.33 5.62 10.36
N LYS A 150 4.94 4.63 11.17
CA LYS A 150 5.05 4.64 12.64
C LYS A 150 6.39 4.12 13.12
N ASN A 151 6.87 3.03 12.53
CA ASN A 151 8.13 2.43 12.89
C ASN A 151 9.31 3.17 12.25
N ASP A 152 10.26 3.63 13.06
CA ASP A 152 11.43 4.37 12.57
C ASP A 152 12.37 3.51 11.71
N ASP A 153 12.54 2.21 12.01
CA ASP A 153 13.32 1.30 11.17
C ASP A 153 12.71 1.13 9.78
N THR A 154 11.39 0.91 9.73
CA THR A 154 10.66 0.86 8.46
C THR A 154 10.80 2.19 7.72
N ARG A 155 10.67 3.32 8.43
CA ARG A 155 10.81 4.64 7.82
C ARG A 155 12.20 4.86 7.21
N ILE A 156 13.26 4.47 7.92
CA ILE A 156 14.64 4.51 7.41
C ILE A 156 14.76 3.64 6.15
N ASN A 157 14.29 2.39 6.19
CA ASN A 157 14.40 1.46 5.06
C ASN A 157 13.66 1.99 3.83
N VAL A 158 12.48 2.58 3.99
CA VAL A 158 11.71 3.16 2.88
C VAL A 158 12.47 4.37 2.29
N TYR A 159 13.02 5.26 3.12
CA TYR A 159 13.86 6.37 2.63
C TYR A 159 15.09 5.89 1.83
N ILE A 160 15.72 4.80 2.28
CA ILE A 160 16.83 4.16 1.54
C ILE A 160 16.33 3.64 0.20
N GLY A 161 15.21 2.89 0.19
CA GLY A 161 14.64 2.29 -1.01
C GLY A 161 14.25 3.29 -2.09
N VAL A 162 13.84 4.50 -1.72
CA VAL A 162 13.54 5.60 -2.68
C VAL A 162 14.76 6.49 -3.00
N GLY A 163 15.94 6.18 -2.47
CA GLY A 163 17.19 6.91 -2.73
C GLY A 163 17.35 8.23 -1.96
N LYS A 164 16.48 8.52 -0.98
CA LYS A 164 16.55 9.72 -0.13
C LYS A 164 17.48 9.51 1.07
N LEU A 165 18.74 9.21 0.76
CA LEU A 165 19.73 8.75 1.73
C LEU A 165 20.04 9.77 2.82
N ARG A 166 19.98 11.08 2.50
CA ARG A 166 20.15 12.14 3.52
C ARG A 166 19.05 12.12 4.58
N ALA A 167 17.79 11.89 4.19
CA ALA A 167 16.68 11.81 5.13
C ALA A 167 16.80 10.56 6.01
N ALA A 168 17.15 9.41 5.41
CA ALA A 168 17.46 8.19 6.15
C ALA A 168 18.58 8.40 7.17
N TYR A 169 19.66 9.07 6.77
CA TYR A 169 20.83 9.34 7.62
C TYR A 169 20.46 10.16 8.86
N LEU A 170 19.69 11.24 8.68
CA LEU A 170 19.28 12.11 9.80
C LEU A 170 18.48 11.35 10.87
N ILE A 171 17.64 10.40 10.47
CA ILE A 171 16.89 9.56 11.41
C ILE A 171 17.82 8.54 12.06
N ALA A 172 18.67 7.87 11.28
CA ALA A 172 19.59 6.85 11.78
C ALA A 172 20.55 7.39 12.85
N ILE A 173 21.17 8.55 12.64
CA ILE A 173 22.08 9.16 13.63
C ILE A 173 21.36 9.59 14.90
N ARG A 174 20.13 10.10 14.76
CA ARG A 174 19.31 10.54 15.90
C ARG A 174 18.95 9.37 16.81
N LEU A 175 18.75 8.19 16.23
CA LEU A 175 18.44 6.96 16.94
C LEU A 175 19.69 6.16 17.34
N GLY A 176 20.90 6.63 16.99
CA GLY A 176 22.15 5.93 17.28
C GLY A 176 22.30 4.60 16.53
N ARG A 177 21.64 4.43 15.38
CA ARG A 177 21.61 3.18 14.61
C ARG A 177 22.79 3.06 13.66
N GLU A 178 23.93 2.65 14.20
CA GLU A 178 25.17 2.49 13.43
C GLU A 178 25.03 1.50 12.27
N ASP A 179 24.29 0.40 12.47
CA ASP A 179 23.96 -0.59 11.44
C ASP A 179 23.32 0.07 10.21
N LYS A 180 22.37 0.99 10.44
CA LYS A 180 21.69 1.73 9.39
C LYS A 180 22.59 2.77 8.74
N VAL A 181 23.43 3.46 9.51
CA VAL A 181 24.40 4.43 8.94
C VAL A 181 25.39 3.74 8.00
N ARG A 182 25.87 2.54 8.34
CA ARG A 182 26.71 1.73 7.45
C ARG A 182 25.98 1.35 6.16
N LEU A 183 24.74 0.89 6.26
CA LEU A 183 23.92 0.57 5.09
C LEU A 183 23.71 1.79 4.17
N ILE A 184 23.38 2.95 4.75
CA ILE A 184 23.18 4.21 4.01
C ILE A 184 24.47 4.65 3.31
N ARG A 185 25.62 4.52 3.97
CA ARG A 185 26.93 4.80 3.37
C ARG A 185 27.17 3.93 2.13
N ASP A 186 26.94 2.62 2.26
CA ASP A 186 27.21 1.67 1.19
C ASP A 186 26.29 1.92 -0.02
N ASP A 187 25.02 2.27 0.22
CA ASP A 187 24.10 2.66 -0.86
C ASP A 187 24.44 4.04 -1.45
N ALA A 188 24.89 5.00 -0.63
CA ALA A 188 25.37 6.29 -1.13
C ALA A 188 26.58 6.13 -2.05
N GLN A 189 27.48 5.20 -1.74
CA GLN A 189 28.61 4.87 -2.60
C GLN A 189 28.14 4.27 -3.94
N LYS A 190 27.22 3.31 -3.92
CA LYS A 190 26.67 2.69 -5.15
C LYS A 190 25.91 3.68 -6.02
N SER A 191 25.14 4.58 -5.41
CA SER A 191 24.34 5.59 -6.10
C SER A 191 25.10 6.86 -6.47
N GLY A 192 26.40 6.96 -6.14
CA GLY A 192 27.23 8.14 -6.44
C GLY A 192 26.90 9.39 -5.62
N GLN A 193 26.17 9.27 -4.50
CA GLN A 193 25.84 10.38 -3.60
C GLN A 193 27.01 10.67 -2.65
N THR A 194 28.11 11.22 -3.18
CA THR A 194 29.37 11.46 -2.46
C THR A 194 29.19 12.26 -1.17
N ALA A 195 28.39 13.33 -1.20
CA ALA A 195 28.11 14.12 -0.01
C ALA A 195 27.46 13.32 1.13
N VAL A 196 26.60 12.35 0.82
CA VAL A 196 25.98 11.47 1.84
C VAL A 196 26.96 10.40 2.31
N TYR A 197 27.78 9.86 1.40
CA TYR A 197 28.85 8.94 1.73
C TYR A 197 29.84 9.56 2.73
N ASP A 198 30.32 10.77 2.46
CA ASP A 198 31.33 11.46 3.27
C ASP A 198 30.82 11.76 4.68
N ILE A 199 29.57 12.23 4.83
CA ILE A 199 29.00 12.48 6.16
C ILE A 199 28.80 11.18 6.95
N CYS A 200 28.41 10.07 6.30
CA CYS A 200 28.27 8.78 6.98
C CYS A 200 29.65 8.25 7.41
N LYS A 201 30.65 8.33 6.53
CA LYS A 201 32.03 7.92 6.82
C LYS A 201 32.59 8.67 8.04
N LYS A 202 32.50 10.00 8.03
CA LYS A 202 32.97 10.85 9.14
C LYS A 202 32.26 10.53 10.46
N TRP A 203 30.95 10.28 10.42
CA TRP A 203 30.20 9.93 11.61
C TRP A 203 30.64 8.59 12.21
N LEU A 204 30.92 7.58 11.35
CA LEU A 204 31.38 6.26 11.78
C LEU A 204 32.82 6.30 12.34
N GLU A 205 33.71 7.08 11.75
CA GLU A 205 35.10 7.27 12.22
C GLU A 205 35.15 7.90 13.61
N ASN A 206 34.30 8.90 13.87
CA ASN A 206 34.20 9.52 15.19
C ASN A 206 33.76 8.51 16.26
N ARG A 207 32.85 7.58 15.94
CA ARG A 207 32.37 6.54 16.87
C ARG A 207 33.43 5.49 17.20
N THR A 208 34.32 5.19 16.25
CA THR A 208 35.42 4.23 16.46
C THR A 208 36.58 4.84 17.23
N SER A 209 36.69 6.17 17.27
CA SER A 209 37.72 6.90 18.02
C SER A 209 37.34 7.15 19.49
N GLU A 210 36.08 6.94 19.86
CA GLU A 210 35.53 7.11 21.22
C GLU A 210 35.47 5.78 22.02
N GLN A 211 35.89 4.66 21.43
CA GLN A 211 36.00 3.33 22.05
C GLN A 211 37.45 2.99 22.37
#